data_AF-A0A5C7LTB6-F1
#
_entry.id   AF-A0A5C7LTB6-F1
#
_cell.length_a   1.000
_cell.length_b   1.000
_cell.length_c   1.000
_cell.angle_alpha   90.00
_cell.angle_beta   90.00
_cell.angle_gamma   90.00
#
_symmetry.space_group_name_H-M   'P 1'
#
loop_
_entity.id
_entity.type
_entity.pdbx_description
1 polymer ?
#
loop_
_entity_poly.entity_id
_entity_poly.type
_entity_poly.pdbx_seq_one_letter_code
_entity_poly.pdbx_strand_id
1 'polypeptide(L)'
;MRAKKYQKHSNDRLVGQFLKANYHDDQSGFFVGQTECRHTICGNIINDDRRLIPGLKYEFFGSWTTHPNFGRQFRFDTYRICEPLSRSEICLYLQRYGDGIGPKTANEIFDTFGTESIIKLRRNPEVVASAIKRLSLEQATAIGKALDRLVGTEESRARLMQMFTESKIPVSSIDEVLQKLGAGAVAKIEQNPYCLLDAKIQRVGFKTVDKLYLDLGNDPASSERQARCLCHLLDSDRSGSTWRTVDSLKTEYYQTMREHAVSFDTALEACETMEVLVIEDGMVALASEFEMENKIALRFAALLLRPVEHSPTTFAAAREYKPRAKRRIAHE
;
A
#
# COMPACT_ATOMS: atom_id res chain seq x y z
N MET A 1 26.46 17.73 -6.58
CA MET A 1 25.25 16.99 -7.03
C MET A 1 25.55 15.50 -6.98
N ARG A 2 24.91 14.73 -6.08
CA ARG A 2 25.09 13.27 -6.03
C ARG A 2 24.07 12.61 -6.95
N ALA A 3 24.54 12.03 -8.04
CA ALA A 3 23.74 11.16 -8.90
C ALA A 3 23.21 9.99 -8.06
N LYS A 4 21.88 9.89 -7.92
CA LYS A 4 21.24 8.68 -7.41
C LYS A 4 21.53 7.57 -8.42
N LYS A 5 22.52 6.72 -8.13
CA LYS A 5 22.72 5.47 -8.85
C LYS A 5 21.42 4.67 -8.72
N TYR A 6 20.71 4.50 -9.83
CA TYR A 6 19.62 3.54 -9.94
C TYR A 6 20.18 2.16 -9.59
N GLN A 7 19.90 1.70 -8.37
CA GLN A 7 20.17 0.33 -7.97
C GLN A 7 19.17 -0.54 -8.72
N LYS A 8 19.70 -1.38 -9.62
CA LYS A 8 18.98 -2.43 -10.31
C LYS A 8 18.23 -3.23 -9.25
N HIS A 9 16.89 -3.21 -9.27
CA HIS A 9 16.07 -4.01 -8.37
C HIS A 9 16.30 -5.49 -8.71
N SER A 10 17.30 -6.10 -8.07
CA SER A 10 17.41 -7.55 -8.01
C SER A 10 16.39 -8.01 -6.98
N ASN A 11 15.60 -9.03 -7.30
CA ASN A 11 14.74 -9.71 -6.35
C ASN A 11 15.49 -10.93 -5.78
N ASP A 12 16.69 -10.67 -5.24
CA ASP A 12 17.44 -11.70 -4.53
C ASP A 12 16.67 -12.12 -3.29
N ARG A 13 16.86 -13.37 -2.88
CA ARG A 13 16.28 -13.94 -1.68
C ARG A 13 17.39 -14.30 -0.71
N LEU A 14 17.20 -13.98 0.56
CA LEU A 14 18.06 -14.41 1.65
C LEU A 14 17.19 -15.07 2.72
N VAL A 15 17.45 -16.35 3.01
CA VAL A 15 16.79 -17.07 4.10
C VAL A 15 17.79 -17.26 5.23
N GLY A 16 17.37 -16.99 6.47
CA GLY A 16 18.22 -17.20 7.62
C GLY A 16 17.51 -16.97 8.95
N GLN A 17 18.04 -17.59 10.00
CA GLN A 17 17.61 -17.30 11.37
C GLN A 17 18.14 -15.94 11.78
N PHE A 18 17.25 -15.08 12.29
CA PHE A 18 17.63 -13.78 12.80
C PHE A 18 18.32 -13.94 14.16
N LEU A 19 19.51 -13.35 14.32
CA LEU A 19 20.32 -13.50 15.52
C LEU A 19 20.15 -12.30 16.47
N LYS A 20 20.39 -11.09 15.96
CA LYS A 20 20.32 -9.87 16.77
C LYS A 20 20.21 -8.61 15.91
N ALA A 21 19.65 -7.57 16.51
CA ALA A 21 19.70 -6.21 15.99
C ALA A 21 21.03 -5.57 16.37
N ASN A 22 21.68 -4.89 15.41
CA ASN A 22 22.90 -4.11 15.66
C ASN A 22 22.59 -2.61 15.73
N TYR A 23 21.55 -2.17 15.02
CA TYR A 23 21.09 -0.78 15.01
C TYR A 23 19.61 -0.71 14.66
N HIS A 24 18.90 0.22 15.29
CA HIS A 24 17.53 0.56 14.94
C HIS A 24 17.30 2.05 15.21
N ASP A 25 16.71 2.74 14.25
CA ASP A 25 16.24 4.10 14.41
C ASP A 25 14.71 4.10 14.43
N ASP A 26 14.12 4.40 15.58
CA ASP A 26 12.67 4.41 15.77
C ASP A 26 11.97 5.51 14.95
N GLN A 27 12.67 6.59 14.58
CA GLN A 27 12.07 7.68 13.80
C GLN A 27 11.98 7.35 12.32
N SER A 28 13.07 6.86 11.71
CA SER A 28 13.06 6.49 10.29
C SER A 28 12.59 5.05 10.03
N GLY A 29 12.53 4.21 11.07
CA GLY A 29 12.30 2.77 10.95
C GLY A 29 13.51 2.02 10.35
N PHE A 30 14.66 2.68 10.18
CA PHE A 30 15.84 2.06 9.60
C PHE A 30 16.44 1.04 10.58
N PHE A 31 16.71 -0.14 10.06
CA PHE A 31 17.13 -1.30 10.83
C PHE A 31 18.38 -1.93 10.24
N VAL A 32 19.32 -2.35 11.09
CA VAL A 32 20.45 -3.20 10.74
C VAL A 32 20.53 -4.37 11.70
N GLY A 33 20.60 -5.58 11.16
CA GLY A 33 20.64 -6.81 11.92
C GLY A 33 21.64 -7.83 11.39
N GLN A 34 21.80 -8.92 12.12
CA GLN A 34 22.65 -10.04 11.73
C GLN A 34 21.85 -11.34 11.77
N THR A 35 22.12 -12.20 10.80
CA THR A 35 21.62 -13.60 10.77
C THR A 35 22.63 -14.54 11.41
N GLU A 36 22.21 -15.75 11.77
CA GLU A 36 23.10 -16.79 12.32
C GLU A 36 24.28 -17.12 11.39
N CYS A 37 24.05 -17.13 10.06
CA CYS A 37 25.10 -17.30 9.05
C CYS A 37 26.02 -16.08 8.88
N ARG A 38 26.01 -15.13 9.84
CA ARG A 38 26.79 -13.88 9.86
C ARG A 38 26.51 -12.91 8.71
N HIS A 39 25.48 -13.13 7.90
CA HIS A 39 25.05 -12.11 6.92
C HIS A 39 24.45 -10.90 7.64
N THR A 40 24.89 -9.70 7.26
CA THR A 40 24.28 -8.44 7.68
C THR A 40 23.08 -8.14 6.81
N ILE A 41 21.95 -7.86 7.44
CA ILE A 41 20.70 -7.43 6.79
C ILE A 41 20.43 -5.97 7.15
N CYS A 42 19.91 -5.19 6.21
CA CYS A 42 19.47 -3.82 6.47
C CYS A 42 18.21 -3.48 5.67
N GLY A 43 17.38 -2.59 6.18
CA GLY A 43 16.10 -2.25 5.56
C GLY A 43 15.25 -1.41 6.49
N ASN A 44 14.01 -1.15 6.10
CA ASN A 44 13.06 -0.44 6.94
C ASN A 44 12.07 -1.43 7.56
N ILE A 45 11.85 -1.32 8.87
CA ILE A 45 10.81 -2.05 9.59
C ILE A 45 9.83 -1.00 10.09
N ILE A 46 8.67 -0.92 9.43
CA ILE A 46 7.62 0.01 9.78
C ILE A 46 6.76 -0.66 10.85
N ASN A 47 6.83 -0.16 12.09
CA ASN A 47 6.10 -0.56 13.31
C ASN A 47 6.80 -1.60 14.24
N ASP A 48 6.71 -1.33 15.54
CA ASP A 48 7.35 -2.10 16.64
C ASP A 48 6.81 -3.55 16.76
N ASP A 49 5.54 -3.78 16.41
CA ASP A 49 4.94 -5.12 16.42
C ASP A 49 5.60 -6.09 15.45
N ARG A 50 6.33 -5.57 14.45
CA ARG A 50 7.01 -6.35 13.40
C ARG A 50 8.52 -6.46 13.58
N ARG A 51 9.08 -6.02 14.72
CA ARG A 51 10.50 -6.26 15.00
C ARG A 51 10.84 -7.74 14.84
N LEU A 52 11.94 -7.99 14.14
CA LEU A 52 12.44 -9.35 13.94
C LEU A 52 12.76 -9.97 15.30
N ILE A 53 12.39 -11.23 15.47
CA ILE A 53 12.52 -11.96 16.74
C ILE A 53 13.77 -12.83 16.67
N PRO A 54 14.77 -12.59 17.54
CA PRO A 54 15.92 -13.46 17.64
C PRO A 54 15.51 -14.92 17.78
N GLY A 55 16.09 -15.78 16.97
CA GLY A 55 15.79 -17.21 16.95
C GLY A 55 14.66 -17.62 15.99
N LEU A 56 13.94 -16.69 15.35
CA LEU A 56 13.03 -17.03 14.26
C LEU A 56 13.72 -16.98 12.91
N LYS A 57 13.26 -17.83 11.98
CA LYS A 57 13.72 -17.86 10.60
C LYS A 57 12.87 -16.94 9.74
N TYR A 58 13.55 -16.17 8.91
CA TYR A 58 12.94 -15.20 8.01
C TYR A 58 13.42 -15.43 6.59
N GLU A 59 12.55 -15.05 5.66
CA GLU A 59 12.88 -14.90 4.26
C GLU A 59 12.82 -13.43 3.88
N PHE A 60 13.97 -12.88 3.47
CA PHE A 60 14.16 -11.51 3.07
C PHE A 60 14.20 -11.40 1.55
N PHE A 61 13.57 -10.37 1.01
CA PHE A 61 13.53 -10.07 -0.42
C PHE A 61 14.14 -8.70 -0.66
N GLY A 62 15.09 -8.62 -1.59
CA GLY A 62 15.79 -7.38 -1.89
C GLY A 62 17.09 -7.67 -2.63
N SER A 63 18.16 -6.93 -2.32
CA SER A 63 19.41 -7.03 -3.09
C SER A 63 20.66 -6.93 -2.22
N TRP A 64 21.73 -7.57 -2.68
CA TRP A 64 23.05 -7.36 -2.08
C TRP A 64 23.60 -5.98 -2.43
N THR A 65 24.04 -5.25 -1.40
CA THR A 65 24.68 -3.94 -1.53
C THR A 65 25.99 -3.91 -0.76
N THR A 66 26.87 -2.97 -1.09
CA THR A 66 28.13 -2.76 -0.35
C THR A 66 28.14 -1.35 0.19
N HIS A 67 28.13 -1.21 1.51
CA HIS A 67 28.24 0.07 2.20
C HIS A 67 29.74 0.44 2.36
N PRO A 68 30.14 1.71 2.12
CA PRO A 68 31.54 2.13 2.18
C PRO A 68 32.26 1.77 3.48
N ASN A 69 31.57 1.92 4.63
CA ASN A 69 32.17 1.70 5.95
C ASN A 69 31.85 0.34 6.57
N PHE A 70 30.78 -0.32 6.12
CA PHE A 70 30.23 -1.51 6.80
C PHE A 70 30.25 -2.76 5.92
N GLY A 71 30.80 -2.65 4.70
CA GLY A 71 30.97 -3.79 3.80
C GLY A 71 29.66 -4.30 3.20
N ARG A 72 29.64 -5.59 2.87
CA ARG A 72 28.54 -6.24 2.15
C ARG A 72 27.35 -6.47 3.07
N GLN A 73 26.17 -6.03 2.64
CA GLN A 73 24.92 -6.16 3.37
C GLN A 73 23.79 -6.55 2.42
N PHE A 74 22.84 -7.33 2.90
CA PHE A 74 21.60 -7.62 2.18
C PHE A 74 20.57 -6.54 2.51
N ARG A 75 20.28 -5.67 1.55
CA ARG A 75 19.26 -4.64 1.69
C ARG A 75 17.90 -5.23 1.33
N PHE A 76 17.06 -5.48 2.33
CA PHE A 76 15.72 -6.01 2.11
C PHE A 76 14.72 -4.87 1.86
N ASP A 77 13.84 -5.07 0.88
CA ASP A 77 12.68 -4.23 0.62
C ASP A 77 11.47 -4.71 1.43
N THR A 78 11.39 -6.02 1.69
CA THR A 78 10.35 -6.64 2.50
C THR A 78 10.83 -8.02 3.00
N TYR A 79 10.11 -8.60 3.96
CA TYR A 79 10.44 -9.91 4.55
C TYR A 79 9.18 -10.63 5.01
N ARG A 80 9.29 -11.95 5.19
CA ARG A 80 8.25 -12.77 5.81
C ARG A 80 8.84 -13.74 6.83
N ILE A 81 8.03 -14.16 7.79
CA ILE A 81 8.41 -15.22 8.72
C ILE A 81 8.32 -16.56 7.99
N CYS A 82 9.35 -17.40 8.11
CA CYS A 82 9.26 -18.78 7.66
C CYS A 82 8.42 -19.59 8.65
N GLU A 83 7.70 -20.60 8.17
CA GLU A 83 6.93 -21.49 9.03
C GLU A 83 7.83 -22.06 10.15
N PRO A 84 7.47 -21.87 11.43
CA PRO A 84 8.21 -22.42 12.56
C PRO A 84 8.15 -23.95 12.55
N LEU A 85 9.30 -24.63 12.49
CA LEU A 85 9.37 -26.09 12.43
C LEU A 85 10.08 -26.71 13.64
N SER A 86 10.92 -25.94 14.33
CA SER A 86 11.60 -26.40 15.54
C SER A 86 10.83 -26.02 16.80
N ARG A 87 11.07 -26.77 17.88
CA ARG A 87 10.55 -26.50 19.23
C ARG A 87 10.81 -25.06 19.67
N SER A 88 12.04 -24.57 19.49
CA SER A 88 12.43 -23.20 19.83
C SER A 88 11.67 -22.17 19.00
N GLU A 89 11.56 -22.36 17.69
CA GLU A 89 10.83 -21.43 16.81
C GLU A 89 9.34 -21.39 17.14
N ILE A 90 8.70 -22.55 17.33
CA ILE A 90 7.28 -22.64 17.67
C ILE A 90 7.02 -21.98 19.02
N CYS A 91 7.84 -22.26 20.04
CA CYS A 91 7.67 -21.64 21.34
C CYS A 91 7.85 -20.12 21.29
N LEU A 92 8.84 -19.61 20.55
CA LEU A 92 9.04 -18.16 20.38
C LEU A 92 7.89 -17.51 19.61
N TYR A 93 7.40 -18.19 18.57
CA TYR A 93 6.29 -17.72 17.75
C TYR A 93 5.01 -17.61 18.58
N LEU A 94 4.68 -18.63 19.36
CA LEU A 94 3.52 -18.62 20.25
C LEU A 94 3.64 -17.55 21.35
N GLN A 95 4.83 -17.36 21.92
CA GLN A 95 5.06 -16.32 22.93
C GLN A 95 4.88 -14.89 22.38
N ARG A 96 5.20 -14.68 21.11
CA ARG A 96 5.03 -13.37 20.48
C ARG A 96 3.59 -13.10 20.08
N TYR A 97 2.97 -14.05 19.39
CA TYR A 97 1.72 -13.83 18.67
C TYR A 97 0.49 -14.39 19.38
N GLY A 98 0.70 -15.24 20.39
CA GLY A 98 -0.34 -15.69 21.30
C GLY A 98 -0.38 -14.80 22.53
N ASP A 99 -1.32 -13.87 22.56
CA ASP A 99 -1.51 -13.01 23.72
C ASP A 99 -1.73 -13.83 25.00
N GLY A 100 -0.98 -13.50 26.05
CA GLY A 100 -0.96 -14.26 27.31
C GLY A 100 -0.23 -15.61 27.28
N ILE A 101 0.37 -16.05 26.17
CA ILE A 101 1.21 -17.26 26.15
C ILE A 101 2.62 -16.94 26.66
N GLY A 102 2.90 -17.33 27.91
CA GLY A 102 4.24 -17.32 28.47
C GLY A 102 5.08 -18.54 28.07
N PRO A 103 6.39 -18.56 28.40
CA PRO A 103 7.30 -19.66 28.07
C PRO A 103 6.78 -21.03 28.51
N LYS A 104 6.24 -21.15 29.74
CA LYS A 104 5.76 -22.43 30.27
C LYS A 104 4.58 -22.97 29.45
N THR A 105 3.61 -22.12 29.12
CA THR A 105 2.44 -22.50 28.32
C THR A 105 2.85 -22.86 26.89
N ALA A 106 3.77 -22.11 26.28
CA ALA A 106 4.29 -22.42 24.94
C ALA A 106 4.97 -23.79 24.89
N ASN A 107 5.79 -24.12 25.90
CA ASN A 107 6.43 -25.42 26.02
C ASN A 107 5.39 -26.55 26.18
N GLU A 108 4.40 -26.36 27.05
CA GLU A 108 3.32 -27.33 27.30
C GLU A 108 2.50 -27.60 26.02
N ILE A 109 2.21 -26.55 25.24
CA ILE A 109 1.53 -26.67 23.95
C ILE A 109 2.37 -27.47 22.96
N PHE A 110 3.69 -27.23 22.88
CA PHE A 110 4.58 -27.99 22.00
C PHE A 110 4.73 -29.45 22.47
N ASP A 111 4.86 -29.69 23.77
CA ASP A 111 4.94 -31.05 24.32
C ASP A 111 3.71 -31.89 23.98
N THR A 112 2.55 -31.23 23.88
CA THR A 112 1.28 -31.90 23.58
C THR A 112 1.05 -32.09 22.07
N PHE A 113 1.34 -31.06 21.26
CA PHE A 113 0.93 -31.01 19.85
C PHE A 113 2.10 -31.02 18.86
N GLY A 114 3.35 -30.94 19.33
CA GLY A 114 4.54 -30.95 18.50
C GLY A 114 4.56 -29.81 17.47
N THR A 115 4.90 -30.15 16.23
CA THR A 115 4.93 -29.19 15.11
C THR A 115 3.54 -28.67 14.73
N GLU A 116 2.47 -29.36 15.13
CA GLU A 116 1.09 -28.99 14.82
C GLU A 116 0.50 -27.95 15.77
N SER A 117 1.25 -27.48 16.78
CA SER A 117 0.76 -26.55 17.80
C SER A 117 0.06 -25.31 17.23
N ILE A 118 0.67 -24.67 16.23
CA ILE A 118 0.14 -23.43 15.62
C ILE A 118 -1.13 -23.74 14.82
N ILE A 119 -1.14 -24.82 14.04
CA ILE A 119 -2.29 -25.25 13.22
C ILE A 119 -3.46 -25.63 14.13
N LYS A 120 -3.20 -26.39 15.20
CA LYS A 120 -4.22 -26.78 16.18
C LYS A 120 -4.81 -25.58 16.91
N LEU A 121 -4.00 -24.61 17.34
CA LEU A 121 -4.53 -23.38 17.94
C LEU A 121 -5.42 -22.59 16.98
N ARG A 122 -5.07 -22.53 15.69
CA ARG A 122 -5.86 -21.81 14.67
C ARG A 122 -7.16 -22.51 14.32
N ARG A 123 -7.12 -23.83 14.15
CA ARG A 123 -8.23 -24.61 13.57
C ARG A 123 -9.09 -25.31 14.61
N ASN A 124 -8.51 -25.67 15.75
CA ASN A 124 -9.14 -26.45 16.83
C ASN A 124 -8.76 -25.91 18.22
N PRO A 125 -9.02 -24.61 18.52
CA PRO A 125 -8.67 -24.03 19.82
C PRO A 125 -9.31 -24.77 21.00
N GLU A 126 -10.47 -25.41 20.80
CA GLU A 126 -11.16 -26.24 21.79
C GLU A 126 -10.36 -27.46 22.23
N VAL A 127 -9.67 -28.11 21.29
CA VAL A 127 -8.80 -29.25 21.58
C VAL A 127 -7.60 -28.78 22.40
N VAL A 128 -7.01 -27.64 22.03
CA VAL A 128 -5.86 -27.09 22.75
C VAL A 128 -6.23 -26.66 24.16
N ALA A 129 -7.35 -25.94 24.33
CA ALA A 129 -7.82 -25.51 25.65
C ALA A 129 -8.17 -26.69 26.58
N SER A 130 -8.69 -27.80 26.02
CA SER A 130 -8.98 -28.99 26.81
C SER A 130 -7.72 -29.71 27.33
N ALA A 131 -6.61 -29.62 26.59
CA ALA A 131 -5.37 -30.30 26.92
C ALA A 131 -4.42 -29.47 27.80
N ILE A 132 -4.50 -28.14 27.73
CA ILE A 132 -3.55 -27.22 28.37
C ILE A 132 -4.21 -26.51 29.54
N LYS A 133 -3.85 -26.89 30.77
CA LYS A 133 -4.51 -26.43 32.01
C LYS A 133 -4.49 -24.91 32.19
N ARG A 134 -3.47 -24.24 31.65
CA ARG A 134 -3.25 -22.79 31.79
C ARG A 134 -3.90 -21.95 30.68
N LEU A 135 -4.69 -22.56 29.79
CA LEU A 135 -5.26 -21.89 28.64
C LEU A 135 -6.78 -22.07 28.63
N SER A 136 -7.54 -20.99 28.84
CA SER A 136 -9.00 -21.07 28.73
C SER A 136 -9.44 -21.21 27.27
N LEU A 137 -10.65 -21.74 27.04
CA LEU A 137 -11.23 -21.83 25.69
C LEU A 137 -11.34 -20.45 25.02
N GLU A 138 -11.74 -19.43 25.79
CA GLU A 138 -11.86 -18.06 25.29
C GLU A 138 -10.49 -17.52 24.83
N GLN A 139 -9.45 -17.70 25.65
CA GLN A 139 -8.08 -17.31 25.29
C GLN A 139 -7.58 -18.08 24.08
N ALA A 140 -7.72 -19.41 24.05
CA ALA A 140 -7.31 -20.23 22.91
C ALA A 140 -7.99 -19.79 21.62
N THR A 141 -9.29 -19.47 21.67
CA THR A 141 -10.06 -19.00 20.52
C THR A 141 -9.59 -17.63 20.04
N ALA A 142 -9.32 -16.70 20.96
CA ALA A 142 -8.79 -15.37 20.63
C ALA A 142 -7.40 -15.47 19.98
N ILE A 143 -6.51 -16.29 20.55
CA ILE A 143 -5.18 -16.57 20.01
C ILE A 143 -5.29 -17.22 18.63
N GLY A 144 -6.16 -18.22 18.46
CA GLY A 144 -6.40 -18.88 17.18
C GLY A 144 -6.77 -17.88 16.08
N LYS A 145 -7.69 -16.94 16.37
CA LYS A 145 -8.08 -15.87 15.44
C LYS A 145 -6.92 -14.91 15.13
N ALA A 146 -6.12 -14.54 16.13
CA ALA A 146 -4.96 -13.66 15.92
C ALA A 146 -3.90 -14.33 15.03
N LEU A 147 -3.59 -15.60 15.30
CA LEU A 147 -2.67 -16.40 14.50
C LEU A 147 -3.19 -16.60 13.07
N ASP A 148 -4.50 -16.80 12.88
CA ASP A 148 -5.08 -16.96 11.54
C ASP A 148 -4.97 -15.67 10.71
N ARG A 149 -5.24 -14.51 11.32
CA ARG A 149 -5.02 -13.20 10.68
C ARG A 149 -3.56 -12.97 10.30
N LEU A 150 -2.63 -13.36 11.17
CA LEU A 150 -1.20 -13.25 10.93
C LEU A 150 -0.78 -14.11 9.74
N VAL A 151 -1.16 -15.39 9.74
CA VAL A 151 -0.83 -16.31 8.64
C VAL A 151 -1.47 -15.84 7.33
N GLY A 152 -2.73 -15.41 7.34
CA GLY A 152 -3.38 -14.86 6.14
C GLY A 152 -2.70 -13.58 5.62
N THR A 153 -2.12 -12.78 6.51
CA THR A 153 -1.31 -11.61 6.12
C THR A 153 0.01 -12.04 5.45
N GLU A 154 0.69 -13.04 5.99
CA GLU A 154 1.95 -13.56 5.43
C GLU A 154 1.75 -14.32 4.10
N GLU A 155 0.64 -15.05 3.97
CA GLU A 155 0.22 -15.67 2.70
C GLU A 155 -0.09 -14.60 1.64
N SER A 156 -0.83 -13.56 2.03
CA SER A 156 -1.09 -12.41 1.16
C SER A 156 0.20 -11.74 0.74
N ARG A 157 1.13 -11.51 1.67
CA ARG A 157 2.45 -10.93 1.39
C ARG A 157 3.19 -11.73 0.31
N ALA A 158 3.22 -13.06 0.44
CA ALA A 158 3.90 -13.92 -0.53
C ALA A 158 3.28 -13.82 -1.94
N ARG A 159 1.95 -13.81 -2.05
CA ARG A 159 1.24 -13.63 -3.33
C ARG A 159 1.47 -12.23 -3.92
N LEU A 160 1.45 -11.20 -3.09
CA LEU A 160 1.75 -9.82 -3.51
C LEU A 160 3.17 -9.71 -4.06
N MET A 161 4.17 -10.38 -3.46
CA MET A 161 5.55 -10.38 -3.96
C MET A 161 5.64 -10.93 -5.39
N GLN A 162 4.96 -12.04 -5.66
CA GLN A 162 4.92 -12.63 -7.00
C GLN A 162 4.26 -11.67 -7.99
N MET A 163 3.03 -11.24 -7.69
CA MET A 163 2.24 -10.35 -8.56
C MET A 163 2.96 -9.03 -8.84
N PHE A 164 3.56 -8.39 -7.83
CA PHE A 164 4.20 -7.08 -8.00
C PHE A 164 5.49 -7.17 -8.80
N THR A 165 6.22 -8.28 -8.68
CA THR A 165 7.41 -8.55 -9.50
C THR A 165 7.06 -8.61 -10.99
N GLU A 166 5.99 -9.31 -11.34
CA GLU A 166 5.54 -9.50 -12.74
C GLU A 166 4.98 -8.20 -13.35
N SER A 167 4.22 -7.43 -12.56
CA SER A 167 3.61 -6.17 -13.00
C SER A 167 4.51 -4.94 -12.81
N LYS A 168 5.77 -5.12 -12.38
CA LYS A 168 6.75 -4.05 -12.11
C LYS A 168 6.27 -3.03 -11.06
N ILE A 169 5.39 -3.46 -10.16
CA ILE A 169 5.01 -2.68 -8.99
C ILE A 169 6.15 -2.84 -7.96
N PRO A 170 6.60 -1.76 -7.30
CA PRO A 170 7.69 -1.88 -6.33
C PRO A 170 7.32 -2.81 -5.17
N VAL A 171 8.11 -3.87 -4.93
CA VAL A 171 7.89 -4.78 -3.78
C VAL A 171 7.97 -4.07 -2.42
N SER A 172 8.63 -2.91 -2.37
CA SER A 172 8.67 -2.03 -1.19
C SER A 172 7.32 -1.40 -0.83
N SER A 173 6.31 -1.45 -1.71
CA SER A 173 4.95 -0.97 -1.40
C SER A 173 4.07 -2.03 -0.72
N ILE A 174 4.50 -3.30 -0.66
CA ILE A 174 3.71 -4.41 -0.11
C ILE A 174 3.30 -4.16 1.35
N ASP A 175 4.21 -3.63 2.15
CA ASP A 175 3.91 -3.34 3.56
C ASP A 175 2.83 -2.26 3.71
N GLU A 176 2.86 -1.22 2.86
CA GLU A 176 1.82 -0.18 2.81
C GLU A 176 0.48 -0.75 2.31
N VAL A 177 0.52 -1.63 1.30
CA VAL A 177 -0.66 -2.32 0.77
C VAL A 177 -1.32 -3.17 1.84
N LEU A 178 -0.56 -3.99 2.57
CA LEU A 178 -1.08 -4.81 3.65
C LEU A 178 -1.60 -3.96 4.82
N GLN A 179 -0.97 -2.81 5.11
CA GLN A 179 -1.46 -1.87 6.13
C GLN A 179 -2.81 -1.27 5.75
N LYS A 180 -3.01 -0.87 4.49
CA LYS A 180 -4.23 -0.19 4.03
C LYS A 180 -5.35 -1.14 3.63
N LEU A 181 -5.02 -2.30 3.05
CA LEU A 181 -6.01 -3.25 2.51
C LEU A 181 -6.23 -4.48 3.39
N GLY A 182 -5.31 -4.77 4.32
CA GLY A 182 -5.38 -5.89 5.26
C GLY A 182 -5.03 -7.25 4.65
N ALA A 183 -5.32 -8.33 5.38
CA ALA A 183 -5.09 -9.72 4.95
C ALA A 183 -5.91 -10.14 3.70
N GLY A 184 -6.91 -9.34 3.31
CA GLY A 184 -7.68 -9.55 2.08
C GLY A 184 -7.13 -8.77 0.87
N ALA A 185 -5.93 -8.19 0.97
CA ALA A 185 -5.36 -7.33 -0.06
C ALA A 185 -5.32 -8.00 -1.44
N VAL A 186 -4.89 -9.26 -1.49
CA VAL A 186 -4.77 -10.01 -2.76
C VAL A 186 -6.11 -10.13 -3.45
N ALA A 187 -7.15 -10.58 -2.75
CA ALA A 187 -8.49 -10.73 -3.31
C ALA A 187 -9.07 -9.40 -3.82
N LYS A 188 -8.83 -8.29 -3.08
CA LYS A 188 -9.25 -6.95 -3.50
C LYS A 188 -8.55 -6.51 -4.79
N ILE A 189 -7.25 -6.76 -4.90
CA ILE A 189 -6.47 -6.41 -6.09
C ILE A 189 -6.87 -7.29 -7.28
N GLU A 190 -7.07 -8.59 -7.07
CA GLU A 190 -7.55 -9.50 -8.12
C GLU A 190 -8.94 -9.10 -8.62
N GLN A 191 -9.81 -8.60 -7.74
CA GLN A 191 -11.13 -8.08 -8.11
C GLN A 191 -11.04 -6.75 -8.88
N ASN A 192 -10.24 -5.80 -8.41
CA ASN A 192 -10.03 -4.52 -9.09
C ASN A 192 -8.67 -3.90 -8.69
N PRO A 193 -7.64 -3.99 -9.56
CA PRO A 193 -6.32 -3.42 -9.31
C PRO A 193 -6.31 -1.91 -9.04
N TYR A 194 -7.29 -1.15 -9.54
CA TYR A 194 -7.38 0.30 -9.30
C TYR A 194 -7.58 0.65 -7.82
N CYS A 195 -7.93 -0.33 -6.96
CA CYS A 195 -7.92 -0.14 -5.51
C CYS A 195 -6.56 0.31 -4.95
N LEU A 196 -5.45 0.02 -5.65
CA LEU A 196 -4.11 0.49 -5.29
C LEU A 196 -3.97 2.01 -5.45
N LEU A 197 -4.63 2.58 -6.46
CA LEU A 197 -4.69 4.03 -6.67
C LEU A 197 -5.61 4.68 -5.64
N ASP A 198 -6.76 4.07 -5.38
CA ASP A 198 -7.74 4.55 -4.39
C ASP A 198 -7.15 4.58 -2.97
N ALA A 199 -6.36 3.56 -2.63
CA ALA A 199 -5.61 3.50 -1.38
C ALA A 199 -4.40 4.46 -1.34
N LYS A 200 -4.10 5.18 -2.44
CA LYS A 200 -2.98 6.12 -2.56
C LYS A 200 -1.65 5.47 -2.16
N ILE A 201 -1.37 4.29 -2.70
CA ILE A 201 -0.12 3.57 -2.42
C ILE A 201 1.05 4.34 -3.04
N GLN A 202 2.09 4.59 -2.24
CA GLN A 202 3.23 5.39 -2.69
C GLN A 202 3.99 4.70 -3.82
N ARG A 203 4.41 5.49 -4.81
CA ARG A 203 5.18 5.04 -5.98
C ARG A 203 4.46 3.99 -6.84
N VAL A 204 3.15 3.81 -6.66
CA VAL A 204 2.29 3.00 -7.52
C VAL A 204 1.40 3.95 -8.30
N GLY A 205 1.53 3.93 -9.63
CA GLY A 205 0.83 4.85 -10.53
C GLY A 205 -0.07 4.12 -11.51
N PHE A 206 -0.89 4.89 -12.23
CA PHE A 206 -1.85 4.37 -13.20
C PHE A 206 -1.22 3.36 -14.16
N LYS A 207 -0.11 3.69 -14.83
CA LYS A 207 0.52 2.81 -15.83
C LYS A 207 0.90 1.42 -15.28
N THR A 208 1.39 1.33 -14.05
CA THR A 208 1.73 0.03 -13.44
C THR A 208 0.49 -0.75 -13.02
N VAL A 209 -0.56 -0.05 -12.57
CA VAL A 209 -1.83 -0.66 -12.17
C VAL A 209 -2.65 -1.09 -13.38
N ASP A 210 -2.63 -0.30 -14.45
CA ASP A 210 -3.29 -0.60 -15.73
C ASP A 210 -2.65 -1.82 -16.41
N LYS A 211 -1.33 -1.94 -16.34
CA LYS A 211 -0.64 -3.16 -16.77
C LYS A 211 -1.12 -4.37 -15.96
N LEU A 212 -1.21 -4.26 -14.63
CA LEU A 212 -1.72 -5.33 -13.79
C LEU A 212 -3.18 -5.68 -14.12
N TYR A 213 -4.02 -4.68 -14.38
CA TYR A 213 -5.40 -4.86 -14.82
C TYR A 213 -5.50 -5.74 -16.07
N LEU A 214 -4.69 -5.45 -17.08
CA LEU A 214 -4.62 -6.22 -18.32
C LEU A 214 -3.96 -7.60 -18.14
N ASP A 215 -2.88 -7.68 -17.35
CA ASP A 215 -2.17 -8.94 -17.04
C ASP A 215 -3.11 -9.95 -16.35
N LEU A 216 -4.09 -9.48 -15.57
CA LEU A 216 -5.13 -10.30 -14.95
C LEU A 216 -6.25 -10.73 -15.91
N GLY A 217 -6.21 -10.29 -17.18
CA GLY A 217 -7.19 -10.66 -18.20
C GLY A 217 -8.52 -9.90 -18.10
N ASN A 218 -8.54 -8.76 -17.41
CA ASN A 218 -9.73 -7.91 -17.35
C ASN A 218 -10.02 -7.24 -18.69
N ASP A 219 -11.27 -6.81 -18.89
CA ASP A 219 -11.75 -6.23 -20.14
C ASP A 219 -10.98 -4.95 -20.53
N PRO A 220 -10.20 -4.96 -21.62
CA PRO A 220 -9.47 -3.78 -22.08
C PRO A 220 -10.39 -2.59 -22.41
N ALA A 221 -11.64 -2.85 -22.81
CA ALA A 221 -12.65 -1.85 -23.15
C ALA A 221 -13.46 -1.34 -21.95
N SER A 222 -13.15 -1.77 -20.72
CA SER A 222 -13.87 -1.36 -19.50
C SER A 222 -13.99 0.16 -19.37
N SER A 223 -15.22 0.65 -19.18
CA SER A 223 -15.49 2.07 -18.99
C SER A 223 -14.82 2.64 -17.74
N GLU A 224 -14.66 1.83 -16.68
CA GLU A 224 -13.87 2.23 -15.49
C GLU A 224 -12.41 2.46 -15.87
N ARG A 225 -11.78 1.52 -16.58
CA ARG A 225 -10.38 1.67 -17.02
C ARG A 225 -10.18 2.93 -17.86
N GLN A 226 -11.09 3.19 -18.79
CA GLN A 226 -11.11 4.38 -19.64
C GLN A 226 -11.20 5.67 -18.80
N ALA A 227 -12.12 5.72 -17.83
CA ALA A 227 -12.23 6.84 -16.89
C ALA A 227 -10.96 7.03 -16.04
N ARG A 228 -10.38 5.94 -15.53
CA ARG A 228 -9.14 5.98 -14.74
C ARG A 228 -7.96 6.52 -15.55
N CYS A 229 -7.87 6.17 -16.84
CA CYS A 229 -6.86 6.74 -17.74
C CYS A 229 -7.07 8.25 -17.90
N LEU A 230 -8.31 8.69 -18.09
CA LEU A 230 -8.61 10.10 -18.27
C LEU A 230 -8.26 10.92 -17.03
N CYS A 231 -8.67 10.46 -15.84
CA CYS A 231 -8.28 11.05 -14.56
C CYS A 231 -6.76 11.09 -14.37
N HIS A 232 -6.05 10.02 -14.77
CA HIS A 232 -4.60 9.98 -14.71
C HIS A 232 -3.94 11.07 -15.57
N LEU A 233 -4.42 11.30 -16.78
CA LEU A 233 -3.84 12.30 -17.68
C LEU A 233 -3.98 13.72 -17.12
N LEU A 234 -5.11 14.02 -16.47
CA LEU A 234 -5.31 15.29 -15.78
C LEU A 234 -4.38 15.42 -14.56
N ASP A 235 -4.34 14.43 -13.68
CA ASP A 235 -3.48 14.43 -12.46
C ASP A 235 -1.97 14.44 -12.79
N SER A 236 -1.60 13.90 -13.96
CA SER A 236 -0.22 13.82 -14.40
C SER A 236 0.31 15.10 -15.04
N ASP A 237 -0.55 16.09 -15.31
CA ASP A 237 -0.11 17.35 -15.89
C ASP A 237 0.86 18.07 -14.92
N ARG A 238 1.95 18.60 -15.49
CA ARG A 238 3.01 19.32 -14.79
C ARG A 238 3.20 20.73 -15.34
N SER A 239 2.38 21.14 -16.29
CA SER A 239 2.35 22.51 -16.82
C SER A 239 1.95 23.55 -15.76
N GLY A 240 1.28 23.10 -14.70
CA GLY A 240 0.69 23.96 -13.66
C GLY A 240 -0.74 24.40 -13.99
N SER A 241 -1.30 23.97 -15.12
CA SER A 241 -2.70 24.20 -15.48
C SER A 241 -3.63 23.19 -14.80
N THR A 242 -4.69 23.67 -14.18
CA THR A 242 -5.77 22.85 -13.59
C THR A 242 -6.79 22.38 -14.64
N TRP A 243 -6.88 23.09 -15.77
CA TRP A 243 -7.85 22.86 -16.81
C TRP A 243 -7.15 22.52 -18.13
N ARG A 244 -7.71 21.58 -18.89
CA ARG A 244 -7.19 21.16 -20.19
C ARG A 244 -8.28 21.17 -21.26
N THR A 245 -7.92 21.49 -22.50
CA THR A 245 -8.88 21.42 -23.61
C THR A 245 -9.23 19.97 -23.93
N VAL A 246 -10.48 19.72 -24.31
CA VAL A 246 -10.95 18.39 -24.74
C VAL A 246 -10.06 17.83 -25.86
N ASP A 247 -9.70 18.64 -26.87
CA ASP A 247 -8.90 18.19 -28.02
C ASP A 247 -7.48 17.74 -27.63
N SER A 248 -6.83 18.48 -26.74
CA SER A 248 -5.49 18.13 -26.24
C SER A 248 -5.55 16.80 -25.48
N LEU A 249 -6.54 16.68 -24.59
CA LEU A 249 -6.71 15.51 -23.74
C LEU A 249 -7.08 14.26 -24.54
N LYS A 250 -7.95 14.40 -25.56
CA LYS A 250 -8.35 13.33 -26.48
C LYS A 250 -7.17 12.76 -27.24
N THR A 251 -6.26 13.62 -27.71
CA THR A 251 -5.04 13.19 -28.41
C THR A 251 -4.14 12.34 -27.51
N GLU A 252 -3.90 12.81 -26.27
CA GLU A 252 -3.04 12.11 -25.31
C GLU A 252 -3.67 10.81 -24.78
N TYR A 253 -5.00 10.80 -24.63
CA TYR A 253 -5.78 9.62 -24.25
C TYR A 253 -5.53 8.44 -25.19
N TYR A 254 -5.70 8.65 -26.50
CA TYR A 254 -5.48 7.58 -27.47
C TYR A 254 -4.02 7.13 -27.56
N GLN A 255 -3.05 8.04 -27.32
CA GLN A 255 -1.63 7.68 -27.24
C GLN A 255 -1.30 6.79 -26.02
N THR A 256 -2.05 6.97 -24.94
CA THR A 256 -1.84 6.23 -23.68
C THR A 256 -2.51 4.86 -23.74
N MET A 257 -3.77 4.79 -24.18
CA MET A 257 -4.55 3.55 -24.21
C MET A 257 -4.07 2.59 -25.31
N ARG A 258 -3.62 3.10 -26.47
CA ARG A 258 -3.06 2.33 -27.61
C ARG A 258 -3.96 1.19 -28.15
N GLU A 259 -5.23 1.18 -27.79
CA GLU A 259 -6.20 0.14 -28.13
C GLU A 259 -7.29 0.66 -29.08
N HIS A 260 -7.86 -0.23 -29.88
CA HIS A 260 -8.84 0.14 -30.91
C HIS A 260 -10.29 0.09 -30.40
N ALA A 261 -10.54 -0.50 -29.22
CA ALA A 261 -11.86 -0.70 -28.64
C ALA A 261 -12.23 0.35 -27.56
N VAL A 262 -11.43 1.41 -27.42
CA VAL A 262 -11.64 2.47 -26.43
C VAL A 262 -12.20 3.72 -27.11
N SER A 263 -13.06 4.45 -26.41
CA SER A 263 -13.65 5.71 -26.87
C SER A 263 -13.45 6.79 -25.83
N PHE A 264 -12.94 7.94 -26.26
CA PHE A 264 -12.81 9.11 -25.39
C PHE A 264 -14.17 9.54 -24.81
N ASP A 265 -15.25 9.42 -25.59
CA ASP A 265 -16.57 9.86 -25.16
C ASP A 265 -17.12 8.91 -24.07
N THR A 266 -16.87 7.60 -24.18
CA THR A 266 -17.16 6.63 -23.11
C THR A 266 -16.36 6.91 -21.84
N ALA A 267 -15.10 7.36 -21.96
CA ALA A 267 -14.30 7.76 -20.81
C ALA A 267 -14.92 8.98 -20.10
N LEU A 268 -15.40 9.97 -20.85
CA LEU A 268 -16.09 11.15 -20.30
C LEU A 268 -17.39 10.77 -19.60
N GLU A 269 -18.26 10.00 -20.25
CA GLU A 269 -19.54 9.54 -19.68
C GLU A 269 -19.33 8.76 -18.37
N ALA A 270 -18.30 7.90 -18.34
CA ALA A 270 -17.95 7.15 -17.14
C ALA A 270 -17.42 8.06 -16.03
N CYS A 271 -16.56 9.03 -16.36
CA CYS A 271 -16.08 10.04 -15.41
C CYS A 271 -17.21 10.93 -14.87
N GLU A 272 -18.21 11.26 -15.68
CA GLU A 272 -19.39 12.01 -15.25
C GLU A 272 -20.27 11.20 -14.31
N THR A 273 -20.50 9.92 -14.64
CA THR A 273 -21.25 8.99 -13.79
C THR A 273 -20.58 8.85 -12.42
N MET A 274 -19.24 8.88 -12.37
CA MET A 274 -18.46 8.86 -11.14
C MET A 274 -18.32 10.23 -10.46
N GLU A 275 -18.80 11.31 -11.09
CA GLU A 275 -18.68 12.70 -10.64
C GLU A 275 -17.23 13.17 -10.37
N VAL A 276 -16.27 12.62 -11.11
CA VAL A 276 -14.83 12.89 -10.91
C VAL A 276 -14.27 14.01 -11.80
N LEU A 277 -15.03 14.48 -12.79
CA LEU A 277 -14.65 15.57 -13.69
C LEU A 277 -15.65 16.73 -13.68
N VAL A 278 -15.18 17.90 -14.11
CA VAL A 278 -15.98 19.08 -14.42
C VAL A 278 -15.62 19.53 -15.83
N ILE A 279 -16.63 19.84 -16.64
CA ILE A 279 -16.46 20.36 -18.00
C ILE A 279 -17.13 21.74 -18.08
N GLU A 280 -16.36 22.77 -18.44
CA GLU A 280 -16.83 24.14 -18.65
C GLU A 280 -16.19 24.70 -19.93
N ASP A 281 -16.99 25.25 -20.85
CA ASP A 281 -16.52 25.95 -22.06
C ASP A 281 -15.47 25.20 -22.91
N GLY A 282 -15.64 23.87 -23.07
CA GLY A 282 -14.71 23.02 -23.83
C GLY A 282 -13.42 22.65 -23.08
N MET A 283 -13.33 23.00 -21.80
CA MET A 283 -12.24 22.66 -20.89
C MET A 283 -12.69 21.60 -19.87
N VAL A 284 -11.78 20.72 -19.50
CA VAL A 284 -11.99 19.62 -18.55
C VAL A 284 -11.01 19.76 -17.40
N ALA A 285 -11.47 19.54 -16.17
CA ALA A 285 -10.65 19.48 -14.97
C ALA A 285 -11.12 18.36 -14.03
N LEU A 286 -10.23 17.92 -13.13
CA LEU A 286 -10.62 17.05 -12.03
C LEU A 286 -11.56 17.80 -11.08
N ALA A 287 -12.65 17.16 -10.68
CA ALA A 287 -13.64 17.77 -9.79
C ALA A 287 -13.01 18.20 -8.45
N SER A 288 -12.04 17.44 -7.93
CA SER A 288 -11.30 17.80 -6.72
C SER A 288 -10.49 19.08 -6.88
N GLU A 289 -9.89 19.30 -8.05
CA GLU A 289 -9.08 20.49 -8.30
C GLU A 289 -9.95 21.72 -8.52
N PHE A 290 -11.07 21.57 -9.25
CA PHE A 290 -12.10 22.60 -9.36
C PHE A 290 -12.65 23.04 -8.00
N GLU A 291 -12.93 22.07 -7.11
CA GLU A 291 -13.39 22.37 -5.76
C GLU A 291 -12.32 23.11 -4.94
N MET A 292 -11.04 22.73 -5.09
CA MET A 292 -9.93 23.43 -4.45
C MET A 292 -9.78 24.86 -4.98
N GLU A 293 -9.87 25.06 -6.30
CA GLU A 293 -9.85 26.38 -6.94
C GLU A 293 -10.96 27.28 -6.37
N ASN A 294 -12.20 26.78 -6.32
CA ASN A 294 -13.33 27.52 -5.75
C ASN A 294 -13.13 27.86 -4.26
N LYS A 295 -12.61 26.92 -3.46
CA LYS A 295 -12.31 27.15 -2.03
C LYS A 295 -11.24 28.24 -1.86
N ILE A 296 -10.21 28.24 -2.70
CA ILE A 296 -9.16 29.25 -2.69
C ILE A 296 -9.75 30.61 -3.06
N ALA A 297 -10.53 30.69 -4.14
CA ALA A 297 -11.16 31.93 -4.59
C ALA A 297 -12.10 32.53 -3.53
N LEU A 298 -12.93 31.69 -2.88
CA LEU A 298 -13.78 32.12 -1.76
C LEU A 298 -12.96 32.67 -0.59
N ARG A 299 -11.84 32.02 -0.26
CA ARG A 299 -10.97 32.48 0.83
C ARG A 299 -10.31 33.82 0.50
N PHE A 300 -9.90 34.04 -0.76
CA PHE A 300 -9.40 35.33 -1.21
C PHE A 300 -10.48 36.41 -1.16
N ALA A 301 -11.68 36.14 -1.65
CA ALA A 301 -12.80 37.07 -1.57
C ALA A 301 -13.09 37.46 -0.11
N ALA A 302 -13.15 36.48 0.80
CA ALA A 302 -13.35 36.73 2.22
C ALA A 302 -12.23 37.59 2.85
N LEU A 303 -10.97 37.38 2.47
CA LEU A 303 -9.85 38.21 2.95
C LEU A 303 -9.93 39.64 2.43
N LEU A 304 -10.29 39.84 1.16
CA LEU A 304 -10.47 41.16 0.55
C LEU A 304 -11.65 41.93 1.15
N LEU A 305 -12.62 41.23 1.75
CA LEU A 305 -13.78 41.81 2.41
C LEU A 305 -13.55 42.13 3.89
N ARG A 306 -12.44 41.69 4.50
CA ARG A 306 -12.12 42.05 5.89
C ARG A 306 -11.72 43.53 5.95
N PRO A 307 -12.30 44.33 6.87
CA PRO A 307 -11.83 45.68 7.10
C PRO A 307 -10.39 45.63 7.59
N VAL A 308 -9.48 46.32 6.91
CA VAL A 308 -8.11 46.54 7.38
C VAL A 308 -8.18 47.70 8.36
N GLU A 309 -7.66 47.53 9.58
CA GLU A 309 -7.72 48.56 10.65
C GLU A 309 -7.11 49.92 10.25
N HIS A 310 -6.40 50.02 9.12
CA HIS A 310 -5.76 51.24 8.62
C HIS A 310 -6.04 51.62 7.15
N SER A 311 -7.08 51.09 6.49
CA SER A 311 -7.53 51.66 5.20
C SER A 311 -9.00 51.31 4.89
N PRO A 312 -9.85 52.28 4.50
CA PRO A 312 -11.29 52.06 4.27
C PRO A 312 -11.63 51.39 2.93
N THR A 313 -10.64 50.98 2.12
CA THR A 313 -10.92 50.44 0.78
C THR A 313 -11.25 48.96 0.82
N THR A 314 -12.55 48.62 0.90
CA THR A 314 -13.03 47.26 0.60
C THR A 314 -13.25 47.10 -0.91
N PHE A 315 -12.76 46.01 -1.52
CA PHE A 315 -12.89 45.79 -2.97
C PHE A 315 -14.31 45.35 -3.37
N ALA A 316 -14.99 46.10 -4.25
CA ALA A 316 -16.36 45.83 -4.71
C ALA A 316 -16.51 44.46 -5.39
N ALA A 317 -15.53 44.03 -6.19
CA ALA A 317 -15.55 42.73 -6.88
C ALA A 317 -15.61 41.52 -5.93
N ALA A 318 -15.10 41.65 -4.71
CA ALA A 318 -15.18 40.58 -3.71
C ALA A 318 -16.59 40.44 -3.12
N ARG A 319 -17.40 41.51 -3.11
CA ARG A 319 -18.80 41.49 -2.61
C ARG A 319 -19.74 40.76 -3.56
N GLU A 320 -19.41 40.72 -4.84
CA GLU A 320 -20.25 40.12 -5.90
C GLU A 320 -19.81 38.71 -6.29
N TYR A 321 -18.68 38.21 -5.76
CA TYR A 321 -18.19 36.88 -6.10
C TYR A 321 -19.16 35.78 -5.63
N LYS A 322 -19.69 35.03 -6.60
CA LYS A 322 -20.45 33.80 -6.37
C LYS A 322 -19.58 32.60 -6.75
N PRO A 323 -19.49 31.55 -5.91
CA PRO A 323 -18.73 30.36 -6.25
C PRO A 323 -19.30 29.70 -7.50
N ARG A 324 -18.43 29.12 -8.33
CA ARG A 324 -18.87 28.36 -9.51
C ARG A 324 -19.59 27.09 -9.03
N ALA A 325 -20.79 26.86 -9.54
CA ALA A 325 -21.54 25.63 -9.29
C ALA A 325 -21.05 24.55 -10.24
N LYS A 326 -20.94 23.29 -9.78
CA LYS A 326 -20.74 22.15 -10.68
C LYS A 326 -21.90 22.11 -11.68
N ARG A 327 -21.62 22.35 -12.95
CA ARG A 327 -22.60 22.12 -14.02
C ARG A 327 -22.45 20.67 -14.48
N ARG A 328 -23.56 19.93 -14.49
CA ARG A 328 -23.64 18.66 -15.24
C ARG A 328 -23.75 19.00 -16.72
N ILE A 329 -23.17 18.17 -17.58
CA ILE A 329 -23.30 18.35 -19.02
C ILE A 329 -24.78 18.20 -19.38
N ALA A 330 -25.31 19.19 -20.08
CA ALA A 330 -26.54 18.99 -20.84
C ALA A 330 -26.10 18.29 -22.13
N HIS A 331 -26.47 17.02 -22.29
CA HIS A 331 -26.35 16.37 -23.59
C HIS A 331 -27.25 17.15 -24.58
N GLU A 332 -26.63 17.80 -25.56
CA GLU A 332 -27.32 18.30 -26.76
C GLU A 332 -27.51 17.17 -27.78
#